data_AF-A0A512U8A0-F1
#
_entry.id   AF-A0A512U8A0-F1
#
_cell.length_a   1.000
_cell.length_b   1.000
_cell.length_c   1.000
_cell.angle_alpha   90.00
_cell.angle_beta   90.00
_cell.angle_gamma   90.00
#
_symmetry.space_group_name_H-M   'P 1'
#
loop_
_entity.id
_entity.type
_entity.pdbx_description
1 polymer ?
#
loop_
_entity_poly.entity_id
_entity_poly.type
_entity_poly.pdbx_seq_one_letter_code
_entity_poly.pdbx_strand_id
1 'polypeptide(L)'
;MTLLCVDPAALPLFYPRASSAKPQKLRVIAQVVDYDYASALLSIRRLPNLNALHTQIDLEETDSGNHEEVSVPVDLTHTTLASRAPRDFSPGAIVSIIGYYNGSVINGVECFSVDEQALLGASVDTLAAMATLGNL
;
A
#
# COMPACT_ATOMS: atom_id res chain seq x y z
N MET A 1 4.42 16.28 6.96
CA MET A 1 4.85 15.00 7.54
C MET A 1 4.32 13.89 6.64
N THR A 2 5.13 12.89 6.28
CA THR A 2 4.74 11.82 5.35
C THR A 2 4.42 10.58 6.18
N LEU A 3 3.21 10.04 6.06
CA LEU A 3 2.82 8.82 6.79
C LEU A 3 3.34 7.59 6.05
N LEU A 4 3.90 6.65 6.82
CA LEU A 4 4.25 5.32 6.33
C LEU A 4 3.03 4.40 6.51
N CYS A 5 2.52 3.85 5.42
CA CYS A 5 1.36 2.98 5.41
C CYS A 5 1.77 1.57 4.98
N VAL A 6 1.44 0.58 5.79
CA VAL A 6 1.70 -0.85 5.51
C VAL A 6 0.42 -1.61 5.12
N ASP A 7 -0.74 -0.98 5.33
CA ASP A 7 -2.06 -1.51 4.97
C ASP A 7 -2.77 -0.51 4.04
N PRO A 8 -2.66 -0.69 2.72
CA PRO A 8 -3.29 0.21 1.75
C PRO A 8 -4.81 0.33 1.92
N ALA A 9 -5.48 -0.73 2.37
CA ALA A 9 -6.93 -0.74 2.54
C ALA A 9 -7.41 0.22 3.64
N ALA A 10 -6.54 0.54 4.60
CA ALA A 10 -6.82 1.49 5.68
C ALA A 10 -6.62 2.97 5.28
N LEU A 11 -6.15 3.27 4.07
CA LEU A 11 -5.93 4.65 3.62
C LEU A 11 -7.16 5.58 3.71
N PRO A 12 -8.39 5.14 3.37
CA PRO A 12 -9.58 5.96 3.57
C PRO A 12 -9.82 6.32 5.05
N LEU A 13 -9.43 5.45 5.98
CA LEU A 13 -9.56 5.68 7.42
C LEU A 13 -8.52 6.69 7.93
N PHE A 14 -7.29 6.62 7.42
CA PHE A 14 -6.24 7.58 7.76
C PHE A 14 -6.47 8.96 7.14
N TYR A 15 -7.04 9.00 5.94
CA TYR A 15 -7.25 10.23 5.18
C TYR A 15 -8.69 10.40 4.68
N PRO A 16 -9.68 10.50 5.59
CA PRO A 16 -11.09 10.60 5.22
C PRO A 16 -11.43 11.89 4.45
N ARG A 17 -10.54 12.89 4.50
CA ARG A 17 -10.67 14.18 3.80
C ARG A 17 -9.82 14.27 2.54
N ALA A 18 -9.13 13.19 2.15
CA ALA A 18 -8.39 13.18 0.90
C ALA A 18 -9.35 13.37 -0.28
N SER A 19 -8.93 14.21 -1.21
CA SER A 19 -9.65 14.49 -2.45
C SER A 19 -8.63 14.88 -3.51
N SER A 20 -9.04 14.91 -4.78
CA SER A 20 -8.21 15.44 -5.87
C SER A 20 -7.72 16.86 -5.62
N ALA A 21 -8.52 17.69 -4.93
CA ALA A 21 -8.14 19.06 -4.56
C ALA A 21 -7.21 19.14 -3.33
N LYS A 22 -7.20 18.11 -2.48
CA LYS A 22 -6.38 18.04 -1.26
C LYS A 22 -5.70 16.66 -1.13
N PRO A 23 -4.78 16.33 -2.06
CA PRO A 23 -4.08 15.06 -2.02
C PRO A 23 -3.18 14.95 -0.79
N GLN A 24 -3.06 13.74 -0.25
CA GLN A 24 -2.26 13.47 0.95
C GLN A 24 -0.99 12.72 0.58
N LYS A 25 0.16 13.31 0.92
CA LYS A 25 1.47 12.71 0.66
C LYS A 25 1.70 11.53 1.60
N LEU A 26 2.07 10.39 1.05
CA LEU A 26 2.30 9.17 1.81
C LEU A 26 3.40 8.31 1.21
N ARG A 27 3.84 7.33 2.00
CA ARG A 27 4.69 6.24 1.56
C ARG A 27 3.99 4.93 1.88
N VAL A 28 3.81 4.06 0.91
CA VAL A 28 3.22 2.72 1.09
C VAL A 28 4.29 1.65 0.94
N ILE A 29 4.27 0.65 1.80
CA ILE A 29 4.98 -0.61 1.57
C ILE A 29 3.94 -1.71 1.49
N ALA A 30 3.87 -2.39 0.34
CA ALA A 30 2.78 -3.28 0.01
C ALA A 30 3.24 -4.38 -0.96
N GLN A 31 2.45 -5.45 -1.07
CA GLN A 31 2.68 -6.51 -2.02
C GLN A 31 1.94 -6.22 -3.33
N VAL A 32 2.57 -6.50 -4.46
CA VAL A 32 1.96 -6.40 -5.79
C VAL A 32 1.01 -7.58 -6.00
N VAL A 33 -0.22 -7.27 -6.42
CA VAL A 33 -1.21 -8.27 -6.86
C VAL A 33 -1.11 -8.46 -8.37
N ASP A 34 -1.16 -7.35 -9.10
CA ASP A 34 -1.16 -7.36 -10.56
C ASP A 34 -0.70 -5.98 -11.09
N TYR A 35 -0.21 -5.95 -12.32
CA TYR A 35 0.19 -4.72 -13.00
C TYR A 35 -0.30 -4.70 -14.45
N ASP A 36 -1.17 -3.75 -14.77
CA ASP A 36 -1.60 -3.52 -16.15
C ASP A 36 -0.63 -2.56 -16.86
N TYR A 37 0.15 -3.12 -17.79
CA TYR A 37 1.10 -2.37 -18.60
C TYR A 37 0.44 -1.36 -19.56
N ALA A 38 -0.82 -1.55 -19.94
CA ALA A 38 -1.50 -0.67 -20.89
C ALA A 38 -1.98 0.64 -20.21
N SER A 39 -2.50 0.52 -18.98
CA SER A 39 -2.97 1.66 -18.19
C SER A 39 -1.95 2.18 -17.17
N ALA A 40 -0.83 1.48 -16.98
CA ALA A 40 0.16 1.73 -15.93
C ALA A 40 -0.46 1.75 -14.52
N LEU A 41 -1.47 0.90 -14.30
CA LEU A 41 -2.14 0.73 -13.02
C LEU A 41 -1.58 -0.50 -12.29
N LEU A 42 -1.04 -0.26 -11.10
CA LEU A 42 -0.54 -1.28 -10.20
C LEU A 42 -1.58 -1.55 -9.12
N SER A 43 -2.01 -2.80 -9.01
CA SER A 43 -2.86 -3.26 -7.91
C SER A 43 -1.98 -3.76 -6.78
N ILE A 44 -2.09 -3.14 -5.60
CA ILE A 44 -1.34 -3.53 -4.41
C ILE A 44 -2.25 -4.01 -3.30
N ARG A 45 -1.70 -4.84 -2.41
CA ARG A 45 -2.36 -5.29 -1.20
C ARG A 45 -1.41 -5.25 -0.01
N ARG A 46 -1.97 -5.43 1.17
CA ARG A 46 -1.22 -5.56 2.40
C ARG A 46 -0.20 -6.71 2.33
N LEU A 47 0.90 -6.59 3.08
CA LEU A 47 1.88 -7.69 3.21
C LEU A 47 1.27 -8.89 3.95
N PRO A 48 1.45 -10.13 3.45
CA PRO A 48 0.85 -11.33 4.04
C PRO A 48 1.41 -11.67 5.43
N ASN A 49 2.63 -11.24 5.75
CA ASN A 49 3.30 -11.54 7.03
C ASN A 49 2.99 -10.54 8.15
N LEU A 50 2.11 -9.55 7.91
CA LEU A 50 1.74 -8.56 8.93
C LEU A 50 0.54 -9.05 9.74
N ASN A 51 0.71 -9.17 11.06
CA ASN A 51 -0.39 -9.41 12.00
C ASN A 51 -1.54 -8.45 11.75
N ALA A 52 -2.77 -8.95 11.58
CA ALA A 52 -3.96 -8.14 11.36
C ALA A 52 -3.94 -6.90 12.27
N LEU A 53 -3.77 -5.70 11.68
CA LEU A 53 -3.97 -4.45 12.38
C LEU A 53 -5.42 -4.51 12.87
N HIS A 54 -5.62 -4.45 14.19
CA HIS A 54 -6.91 -4.62 14.87
C HIS A 54 -7.85 -3.42 14.61
N THR A 55 -8.01 -3.03 13.35
CA THR A 55 -8.78 -1.88 12.89
C THR A 55 -9.96 -2.29 12.01
N GLN A 56 -10.45 -3.51 12.19
CA GLN A 56 -11.79 -3.90 11.76
C GLN A 56 -12.62 -4.11 13.03
N ILE A 57 -13.45 -3.13 13.35
CA ILE A 57 -14.54 -3.34 14.31
C ILE A 57 -15.63 -4.02 13.48
N ASP A 58 -15.62 -5.36 13.49
CA ASP A 58 -16.74 -6.13 12.96
C ASP A 58 -17.96 -5.87 13.84
N LEU A 59 -18.93 -5.14 13.31
CA LEU A 59 -20.21 -4.89 13.98
C LEU A 59 -21.24 -5.97 13.66
N GLU A 60 -20.90 -6.97 12.85
CA GLU A 60 -21.76 -8.09 12.49
C GLU A 60 -21.02 -9.41 12.72
N GLU A 61 -21.42 -10.16 13.76
CA GLU A 61 -20.99 -11.54 14.00
C GLU A 61 -21.56 -12.45 12.89
N THR A 62 -20.94 -12.45 11.71
CA THR A 62 -21.27 -13.43 10.67
C THR A 62 -20.02 -13.85 9.92
N ASP A 63 -19.66 -15.11 10.14
CA ASP A 63 -18.86 -16.00 9.30
C ASP A 63 -17.39 -15.64 9.05
N SER A 64 -16.55 -16.22 9.90
CA SER A 64 -15.17 -16.63 9.63
C SER A 64 -15.04 -17.30 8.25
N GLY A 65 -14.56 -16.58 7.23
CA GLY A 65 -14.10 -17.20 5.99
C GLY A 65 -14.08 -16.27 4.78
N ASN A 66 -12.87 -15.93 4.33
CA ASN A 66 -12.57 -15.08 3.16
C ASN A 66 -12.94 -13.60 3.29
N HIS A 67 -12.16 -12.84 4.08
CA HIS A 67 -11.96 -11.44 3.74
C HIS A 67 -11.19 -11.41 2.41
N GLU A 68 -11.85 -11.07 1.31
CA GLU A 68 -11.16 -10.66 0.09
C GLU A 68 -10.23 -9.51 0.46
N GLU A 69 -8.92 -9.74 0.42
CA GLU A 69 -7.93 -8.69 0.64
C GLU A 69 -8.16 -7.60 -0.41
N VAL A 70 -8.69 -6.46 0.04
CA VAL A 70 -9.03 -5.34 -0.83
C VAL A 70 -7.74 -4.83 -1.49
N SER A 71 -7.66 -4.98 -2.81
CA SER A 71 -6.58 -4.40 -3.59
C SER A 71 -6.81 -2.89 -3.76
N VAL A 72 -5.74 -2.13 -3.68
CA VAL A 72 -5.76 -0.68 -3.85
C VAL A 72 -5.04 -0.33 -5.15
N PRO A 73 -5.66 0.48 -6.02
CA PRO A 73 -5.03 0.90 -7.27
C PRO A 73 -4.00 2.00 -7.05
N VAL A 74 -2.89 1.89 -7.77
CA VAL A 74 -1.79 2.86 -7.81
C VAL A 74 -1.54 3.24 -9.26
N ASP A 75 -1.69 4.51 -9.56
CA ASP A 75 -1.39 5.08 -10.86
C ASP A 75 0.10 5.40 -10.95
N LEU A 76 0.80 4.72 -11.87
CA LEU A 76 2.23 4.90 -12.12
C LEU A 76 2.52 5.66 -13.43
N THR A 77 1.51 6.19 -14.13
CA THR A 77 1.66 6.90 -15.42
C THR A 77 2.69 8.03 -15.38
N HIS A 78 2.80 8.73 -14.25
CA HIS A 78 3.71 9.86 -14.07
C HIS A 78 5.04 9.49 -13.41
N THR A 79 5.27 8.21 -13.11
CA THR A 79 6.54 7.79 -12.53
C THR A 79 7.63 7.70 -13.59
N THR A 80 8.87 7.99 -13.20
CA THR A 80 10.06 7.81 -14.03
C THR A 80 10.38 6.33 -14.35
N LEU A 81 9.51 5.41 -13.92
CA LEU A 81 9.63 3.96 -14.04
C LEU A 81 9.34 3.42 -15.43
N ALA A 82 8.96 4.27 -16.41
CA ALA A 82 8.89 3.88 -17.82
C ALA A 82 10.21 3.27 -18.36
N SER A 83 11.31 3.34 -17.61
CA SER A 83 12.61 2.74 -17.91
C SER A 83 13.07 1.61 -16.98
N ARG A 84 12.33 1.28 -15.90
CA ARG A 84 12.69 0.21 -14.95
C ARG A 84 11.88 -1.06 -15.24
N ALA A 85 12.55 -2.20 -15.07
CA ALA A 85 12.21 -3.45 -15.73
C ALA A 85 10.82 -3.99 -15.34
N PRO A 86 10.07 -4.59 -16.29
CA PRO A 86 8.81 -5.28 -16.04
C PRO A 86 8.82 -6.32 -14.90
N ARG A 87 10.02 -6.77 -14.49
CA ARG A 87 10.22 -7.79 -13.47
C ARG A 87 9.95 -7.30 -12.05
N ASP A 88 10.10 -5.99 -11.80
CA ASP A 88 9.98 -5.41 -10.46
C ASP A 88 8.53 -5.34 -9.96
N PHE A 89 7.55 -5.56 -10.86
CA PHE A 89 6.10 -5.56 -10.56
C PHE A 89 5.46 -6.93 -10.79
N SER A 90 6.24 -8.01 -10.67
CA SER A 90 5.68 -9.35 -10.74
C SER A 90 4.70 -9.56 -9.56
N PRO A 91 3.56 -10.24 -9.76
CA PRO A 91 2.67 -10.63 -8.66
C PRO A 91 3.45 -11.29 -7.52
N GLY A 92 3.21 -10.83 -6.30
CA GLY A 92 3.90 -11.29 -5.09
C GLY A 92 5.12 -10.45 -4.68
N ALA A 93 5.67 -9.64 -5.58
CA ALA A 93 6.79 -8.75 -5.25
C ALA A 93 6.40 -7.70 -4.22
N ILE A 94 7.34 -7.27 -3.39
CA ILE A 94 7.12 -6.20 -2.41
C ILE A 94 7.65 -4.90 -2.96
N VAL A 95 6.84 -3.84 -2.84
CA VAL A 95 7.18 -2.51 -3.36
C VAL A 95 7.04 -1.43 -2.30
N SER A 96 7.90 -0.43 -2.38
CA SER A 96 7.83 0.83 -1.64
C SER A 96 7.42 1.93 -2.61
N ILE A 97 6.21 2.45 -2.43
CA ILE A 97 5.63 3.52 -3.25
C ILE A 97 5.66 4.82 -2.47
N ILE A 98 6.12 5.90 -3.09
CA ILE A 98 6.01 7.26 -2.58
C ILE A 98 5.06 8.01 -3.51
N GLY A 99 4.01 8.60 -2.94
CA GLY A 99 2.97 9.18 -3.76
C GLY A 99 1.98 10.04 -3.00
N TYR A 100 0.87 10.31 -3.69
CA TYR A 100 -0.21 11.14 -3.19
C TYR A 100 -1.54 10.39 -3.30
N TYR A 101 -2.21 10.21 -2.18
CA TYR A 101 -3.56 9.64 -2.15
C TYR A 101 -4.61 10.73 -2.32
N ASN A 102 -5.52 10.53 -3.27
CA ASN A 102 -6.55 11.51 -3.62
C ASN A 102 -7.96 11.13 -3.11
N GLY A 103 -8.07 10.12 -2.23
CA GLY A 103 -9.35 9.60 -1.75
C GLY A 103 -9.88 8.37 -2.50
N SER A 104 -9.25 7.99 -3.63
CA SER A 104 -9.59 6.75 -4.34
C SER A 104 -8.36 5.98 -4.82
N VAL A 105 -7.40 6.67 -5.42
CA VAL A 105 -6.19 6.11 -6.06
C VAL A 105 -4.95 6.73 -5.43
N ILE A 106 -3.86 5.96 -5.41
CA ILE A 106 -2.54 6.48 -5.08
C ILE A 106 -1.85 6.91 -6.38
N ASN A 107 -1.56 8.19 -6.51
CA ASN A 107 -0.71 8.68 -7.60
C ASN A 107 0.75 8.49 -7.20
N GLY A 108 1.38 7.47 -7.77
CA GLY A 108 2.79 7.18 -7.53
C GLY A 108 3.68 8.25 -8.15
N VAL A 109 4.65 8.73 -7.37
CA VAL A 109 5.75 9.59 -7.85
C VAL A 109 7.00 8.73 -8.03
N GLU A 110 7.24 7.83 -7.08
CA GLU A 110 8.32 6.86 -7.12
C GLU A 110 7.80 5.50 -6.65
N CYS A 111 8.28 4.42 -7.25
CA CYS A 111 8.00 3.07 -6.79
C CYS A 111 9.25 2.20 -6.97
N PHE A 112 9.60 1.46 -5.93
CA PHE A 112 10.82 0.67 -5.86
C PHE A 112 10.49 -0.74 -5.40
N SER A 113 11.07 -1.76 -6.02
CA SER A 113 11.07 -3.11 -5.44
C SER A 113 11.89 -3.10 -4.15
N VAL A 114 11.41 -3.81 -3.14
CA VAL A 114 12.05 -3.99 -1.85
C VAL A 114 12.49 -5.44 -1.75
N ASP A 115 13.75 -5.66 -1.36
CA ASP A 115 14.28 -7.00 -1.14
C ASP A 115 13.47 -7.71 -0.04
N GLU A 116 12.95 -8.90 -0.38
CA GLU A 116 12.11 -9.72 0.50
C GLU A 116 12.83 -10.07 1.81
N GLN A 117 14.17 -10.19 1.77
CA GLN A 117 14.97 -10.49 2.97
C GLN A 117 15.01 -9.34 3.97
N ALA A 118 14.85 -8.09 3.52
CA ALA A 118 14.80 -6.93 4.41
C ALA A 118 13.53 -6.89 5.27
N LEU A 119 12.50 -7.65 4.86
CA LEU A 119 11.19 -7.72 5.49
C LEU A 119 10.93 -9.07 6.19
N LEU A 120 12.00 -9.79 6.57
CA LEU A 120 11.89 -10.98 7.41
C LEU A 120 12.19 -10.64 8.88
N GLY A 121 11.36 -11.16 9.79
CA GLY A 121 11.58 -11.07 11.25
C GLY A 121 11.22 -9.72 11.88
N ALA A 122 12.03 -9.28 12.86
CA ALA A 122 11.75 -8.13 13.73
C ALA A 122 11.59 -6.78 13.02
N SER A 123 12.08 -6.67 11.78
CA SER A 123 11.97 -5.47 10.95
C SER A 123 10.51 -5.14 10.58
N VAL A 124 9.66 -6.15 10.41
CA VAL A 124 8.25 -5.99 10.04
C VAL A 124 7.43 -5.43 11.20
N ASP A 125 7.65 -5.92 12.41
CA ASP A 125 7.02 -5.39 13.62
C ASP A 125 7.44 -3.95 13.88
N THR A 126 8.71 -3.63 13.63
CA THR A 126 9.22 -2.25 13.71
C THR A 126 8.55 -1.35 12.67
N LEU A 127 8.36 -1.84 11.44
CA LEU A 127 7.67 -1.11 10.37
C LEU A 127 6.20 -0.84 10.71
N ALA A 128 5.52 -1.84 11.27
CA ALA A 128 4.15 -1.71 11.76
C ALA A 128 4.06 -0.71 12.92
N ALA A 129 5.01 -0.74 13.87
CA ALA A 129 5.09 0.21 14.97
C ALA A 129 5.39 1.65 14.50
N MET A 130 6.24 1.83 13.49
CA MET A 130 6.51 3.15 12.92
C MET A 130 5.30 3.71 12.16
N ALA A 131 4.52 2.84 11.49
CA ALA A 131 3.28 3.24 10.84
C ALA A 131 2.22 3.73 11.84
N THR A 132 2.18 3.16 13.05
CA THR A 132 1.24 3.58 14.10
C THR A 132 1.73 4.80 14.89
N LEU A 133 3.05 4.95 15.10
CA LEU A 133 3.64 6.09 15.82
C LEU A 133 3.52 7.44 15.09
N GLY A 134 3.41 7.44 13.76
CA GLY A 134 3.20 8.67 12.97
C GLY A 134 1.82 9.32 13.14
N ASN A 135 0.91 8.69 13.90
CA ASN A 135 -0.45 9.16 14.16
C ASN A 135 -0.65 9.82 15.54
N LEU A 136 0.43 10.01 16.32
CA LEU A 136 0.47 10.79 17.57
C LEU A 136 1.02 12.19 17.32
#